data_AF-A0A7S1Z7A4-F1
#
_entry.id   AF-A0A7S1Z7A4-F1
#
_cell.length_a   1.000
_cell.length_b   1.000
_cell.length_c   1.000
_cell.angle_alpha   90.00
_cell.angle_beta   90.00
_cell.angle_gamma   90.00
#
_symmetry.space_group_name_H-M   'P 1'
#
loop_
_entity.id
_entity.type
_entity.pdbx_description
1 polymer ?
#
loop_
_entity_poly.entity_id
_entity_poly.type
_entity_poly.pdbx_seq_one_letter_code
_entity_poly.pdbx_strand_id
1 'polypeptide(L)'
;ILNVFMYVIQQLERALDDCMGNSLDDSIHSWDSVVALYTGSLVGEGEGTKEGNMLFRLANVRCKNTRTCGIEGNEAEGNAKVNYDIFNRYDLGKILIRQGKCEPARLIKDQIVRLMYIPLIQSILNSAYVIGEQMGEEEAKVEAATFAAAILPRIHNCNEASASIIYNNLGIGAVSTSFSDVKLALESTYQCLGVTCDDIGGLWDYENREFLSKASLCGMTDNENTEMLCDVPQQILEKYGFSVQRADKKYKNLAKKKMSWQT
;
A
#
# COMPACT_ATOMS: atom_id res chain seq x y z
N ILE A 1 -3.12 13.24 -7.06
CA ILE A 1 -2.38 12.27 -6.21
C ILE A 1 -1.53 11.29 -7.05
N LEU A 2 -2.10 10.52 -7.98
CA LEU A 2 -1.32 9.50 -8.72
C LEU A 2 -0.17 10.06 -9.59
N ASN A 3 -0.37 11.23 -10.23
CA ASN A 3 0.73 11.88 -10.98
C ASN A 3 1.89 12.30 -10.05
N VAL A 4 1.56 12.78 -8.85
CA VAL A 4 2.54 13.18 -7.83
C VAL A 4 3.29 11.96 -7.32
N PHE A 5 2.62 10.82 -7.17
CA PHE A 5 3.23 9.56 -6.74
C PHE A 5 4.44 9.19 -7.60
N MET A 6 4.26 9.19 -8.93
CA MET A 6 5.36 8.89 -9.85
C MET A 6 6.44 9.97 -9.85
N TYR A 7 6.05 11.23 -9.67
CA TYR A 7 7.02 12.34 -9.59
C TYR A 7 7.88 12.27 -8.32
N VAL A 8 7.31 11.86 -7.18
CA VAL A 8 8.06 11.57 -5.95
C VAL A 8 9.11 10.48 -6.20
N ILE A 9 8.71 9.38 -6.84
CA ILE A 9 9.64 8.30 -7.20
C ILE A 9 10.76 8.83 -8.11
N GLN A 10 10.41 9.63 -9.12
CA GLN A 10 11.38 10.21 -10.03
C GLN A 10 12.40 11.09 -9.29
N GLN A 11 11.99 11.92 -8.34
CA GLN A 11 12.92 12.77 -7.56
C GLN A 11 13.84 11.93 -6.67
N LEU A 12 13.32 10.86 -6.06
CA LEU A 12 14.14 9.92 -5.29
C LEU A 12 15.18 9.21 -6.17
N GLU A 13 14.82 8.77 -7.38
CA GLU A 13 15.78 8.17 -8.32
C GLU A 13 16.82 9.19 -8.81
N ARG A 14 16.37 10.40 -9.17
CA ARG A 14 17.27 11.50 -9.57
C ARG A 14 18.30 11.81 -8.49
N ALA A 15 17.87 11.90 -7.23
CA ALA A 15 18.78 12.13 -6.13
C ALA A 15 19.88 11.06 -6.04
N LEU A 16 19.56 9.80 -6.33
CA LEU A 16 20.55 8.71 -6.32
C LEU A 16 21.47 8.74 -7.54
N ASP A 17 20.96 9.12 -8.70
CA ASP A 17 21.76 9.29 -9.91
C ASP A 17 22.77 10.44 -9.74
N ASP A 18 22.32 11.58 -9.20
CA ASP A 18 23.18 12.72 -8.87
C ASP A 18 24.22 12.36 -7.78
N CYS A 19 23.84 11.53 -6.79
CA CYS A 19 24.75 10.99 -5.78
C CYS A 19 25.87 10.16 -6.44
N MET A 20 25.53 9.26 -7.36
CA MET A 20 26.52 8.46 -8.10
C MET A 20 27.40 9.31 -9.02
N GLY A 21 26.85 10.40 -9.55
CA GLY A 21 27.56 11.40 -10.34
C GLY A 21 28.50 12.31 -9.54
N ASN A 22 28.59 12.13 -8.22
CA ASN A 22 29.32 13.00 -7.28
C ASN A 22 28.81 14.46 -7.25
N SER A 23 27.54 14.71 -7.57
CA SER A 23 26.88 16.00 -7.39
C SER A 23 26.05 16.00 -6.11
N LEU A 24 26.70 16.29 -4.98
CA LEU A 24 26.04 16.23 -3.67
C LEU A 24 24.92 17.27 -3.53
N ASP A 25 25.13 18.50 -4.01
CA ASP A 25 24.15 19.58 -3.86
C ASP A 25 22.88 19.28 -4.66
N ASP A 26 23.01 18.81 -5.90
CA ASP A 26 21.88 18.41 -6.74
C ASP A 26 21.15 17.19 -6.17
N SER A 27 21.91 16.23 -5.64
CA SER A 27 21.37 15.04 -4.98
C SER A 27 20.52 15.41 -3.77
N ILE A 28 21.03 16.27 -2.88
CA ILE A 28 20.31 16.73 -1.70
C ILE A 28 19.10 17.58 -2.09
N HIS A 29 19.21 18.43 -3.10
CA HIS A 29 18.09 19.22 -3.60
C HIS A 29 16.95 18.33 -4.12
N SER A 30 17.27 17.32 -4.92
CA SER A 30 16.30 16.36 -5.43
C SER A 30 15.69 15.52 -4.31
N TRP A 31 16.49 15.10 -3.32
CA TRP A 31 16.01 14.39 -2.14
C TRP A 31 15.04 15.29 -1.33
N ASP A 32 15.43 16.53 -1.00
CA ASP A 32 14.61 17.49 -0.24
C ASP A 32 13.31 17.89 -0.94
N SER A 33 13.28 17.85 -2.27
CA SER A 33 12.06 18.08 -3.04
C SER A 33 10.97 17.01 -2.77
N VAL A 34 11.36 15.80 -2.36
CA VAL A 34 10.42 14.70 -2.08
C VAL A 34 9.50 15.03 -0.91
N VAL A 35 10.02 15.65 0.15
CA VAL A 35 9.18 16.03 1.31
C VAL A 35 8.11 17.04 0.89
N ALA A 36 8.48 18.04 0.09
CA ALA A 36 7.53 19.03 -0.40
C ALA A 36 6.43 18.38 -1.28
N LEU A 37 6.82 17.44 -2.15
CA LEU A 37 5.90 16.73 -3.04
C LEU A 37 5.01 15.73 -2.29
N TYR A 38 5.53 15.05 -1.29
CA TYR A 38 4.78 14.07 -0.50
C TYR A 38 3.75 14.75 0.41
N THR A 39 4.18 15.84 1.07
CA THR A 39 3.39 16.51 2.11
C THR A 39 2.46 17.57 1.53
N GLY A 40 2.93 18.33 0.56
CA GLY A 40 2.20 19.47 -0.03
C GLY A 40 2.27 20.74 0.80
N SER A 41 2.05 21.89 0.17
CA SER A 41 2.12 23.22 0.79
C SER A 41 0.89 23.60 1.63
N LEU A 42 -0.17 22.79 1.57
CA LEU A 42 -1.45 23.04 2.25
C LEU A 42 -1.62 22.18 3.50
N VAL A 43 -0.57 21.49 3.94
CA VAL A 43 -0.61 20.72 5.19
C VAL A 43 -0.65 21.72 6.35
N GLY A 44 -1.72 21.68 7.14
CA GLY A 44 -1.85 22.52 8.33
C GLY A 44 -0.95 22.04 9.46
N GLU A 45 -0.78 22.87 10.49
CA GLU A 45 0.00 22.51 11.68
C GLU A 45 -0.73 21.48 12.56
N GLY A 46 0.04 20.62 13.25
CA GLY A 46 -0.48 19.68 14.24
C GLY A 46 -0.69 18.25 13.74
N GLU A 47 -0.75 17.31 14.69
CA GLU A 47 -0.93 15.89 14.40
C GLU A 47 -2.32 15.58 13.85
N GLY A 48 -2.38 14.70 12.85
CA GLY A 48 -3.64 14.28 12.24
C GLY A 48 -4.39 15.40 11.51
N THR A 49 -3.66 16.45 11.11
CA THR A 49 -4.18 17.61 10.36
C THR A 49 -5.13 17.19 9.25
N LYS A 50 -6.25 17.92 9.15
CA LYS A 50 -7.33 17.66 8.19
C LYS A 50 -7.06 18.36 6.84
N GLU A 51 -6.10 19.26 6.80
CA GLU A 51 -5.73 20.05 5.62
C GLU A 51 -4.72 19.31 4.73
N GLY A 52 -4.63 19.73 3.47
CA GLY A 52 -3.75 19.13 2.47
C GLY A 52 -4.47 18.24 1.45
N ASN A 53 -3.79 17.99 0.32
CA ASN A 53 -4.35 17.24 -0.81
C ASN A 53 -3.37 16.18 -1.37
N MET A 54 -2.26 15.94 -0.66
CA MET A 54 -1.15 15.09 -1.12
C MET A 54 -1.10 13.77 -0.35
N LEU A 55 -0.07 12.97 -0.62
CA LEU A 55 0.06 11.60 -0.11
C LEU A 55 0.09 11.53 1.43
N PHE A 56 0.72 12.51 2.08
CA PHE A 56 0.69 12.62 3.55
C PHE A 56 -0.73 12.69 4.11
N ARG A 57 -1.57 13.54 3.50
CA ARG A 57 -2.97 13.68 3.93
C ARG A 57 -3.77 12.41 3.60
N LEU A 58 -3.55 11.80 2.43
CA LEU A 58 -4.19 10.54 2.07
C LEU A 58 -3.89 9.46 3.12
N ALA A 59 -2.64 9.32 3.55
CA ALA A 59 -2.26 8.40 4.62
C ALA A 59 -3.02 8.71 5.92
N ASN A 60 -3.11 9.98 6.33
CA ASN A 60 -3.86 10.39 7.52
C ASN A 60 -5.38 10.17 7.40
N VAL A 61 -5.97 10.22 6.19
CA VAL A 61 -7.37 9.81 5.99
C VAL A 61 -7.48 8.31 6.23
N ARG A 62 -6.62 7.53 5.57
CA ARG A 62 -6.75 6.08 5.52
C ARG A 62 -6.38 5.39 6.82
N CYS A 63 -5.47 5.95 7.61
CA CYS A 63 -5.16 5.42 8.94
C CYS A 63 -6.37 5.45 9.87
N LYS A 64 -7.21 6.49 9.76
CA LYS A 64 -8.44 6.63 10.55
C LYS A 64 -9.44 5.54 10.17
N ASN A 65 -9.58 5.27 8.87
CA ASN A 65 -10.43 4.18 8.40
C ASN A 65 -9.92 2.82 8.84
N THR A 66 -8.60 2.62 8.93
CA THR A 66 -7.99 1.29 9.07
C THR A 66 -7.41 0.99 10.46
N ARG A 67 -7.57 1.93 11.41
CA ARG A 67 -6.96 1.90 12.74
C ARG A 67 -5.43 1.70 12.71
N THR A 68 -4.77 2.40 11.80
CA THR A 68 -3.29 2.40 11.66
C THR A 68 -2.66 3.76 11.95
N CYS A 69 -3.33 4.61 12.74
CA CYS A 69 -2.76 5.88 13.16
C CYS A 69 -1.85 5.69 14.39
N GLY A 70 -1.12 6.74 14.76
CA GLY A 70 -0.13 6.71 15.84
C GLY A 70 1.20 6.12 15.39
N ILE A 71 2.22 6.28 16.22
CA ILE A 71 3.59 5.78 15.93
C ILE A 71 3.61 4.25 15.83
N GLU A 72 2.84 3.59 16.70
CA GLU A 72 2.73 2.13 16.74
C GLU A 72 1.69 1.58 15.75
N GLY A 73 0.89 2.44 15.09
CA GLY A 73 -0.10 2.01 14.10
C GLY A 73 -1.28 1.25 14.67
N ASN A 74 -1.71 1.59 15.89
CA ASN A 74 -2.84 0.96 16.57
C ASN A 74 -3.86 1.98 17.13
N GLU A 75 -3.66 3.26 16.82
CA GLU A 75 -4.53 4.35 17.22
C GLU A 75 -5.58 4.63 16.14
N ALA A 76 -6.73 5.17 16.56
CA ALA A 76 -7.83 5.53 15.68
C ALA A 76 -7.70 6.97 15.13
N GLU A 77 -6.84 7.80 15.71
CA GLU A 77 -6.64 9.20 15.31
C GLU A 77 -5.15 9.58 15.36
N GLY A 78 -4.83 10.80 14.93
CA GLY A 78 -3.45 11.26 14.79
C GLY A 78 -2.90 11.09 13.37
N ASN A 79 -1.57 11.14 13.25
CA ASN A 79 -0.89 10.87 11.99
C ASN A 79 -0.83 9.36 11.72
N ALA A 80 -0.83 9.00 10.44
CA ALA A 80 -0.65 7.62 10.03
C ALA A 80 0.75 7.10 10.41
N LYS A 81 0.84 5.86 10.92
CA LYS A 81 2.14 5.18 11.15
C LYS A 81 3.07 5.29 9.94
N VAL A 82 2.51 5.06 8.75
CA VAL A 82 3.26 5.12 7.49
C VAL A 82 3.92 6.49 7.23
N ASN A 83 3.33 7.60 7.71
CA ASN A 83 3.95 8.91 7.59
C ASN A 83 5.22 8.98 8.46
N TYR A 84 5.14 8.54 9.72
CA TYR A 84 6.32 8.45 10.60
C TYR A 84 7.40 7.55 9.99
N ASP A 85 7.02 6.39 9.47
CA ASP A 85 7.96 5.45 8.84
C ASP A 85 8.64 6.06 7.60
N ILE A 86 7.88 6.75 6.74
CA ILE A 86 8.43 7.41 5.55
C ILE A 86 9.43 8.50 5.95
N PHE A 87 9.11 9.36 6.92
CA PHE A 87 10.03 10.41 7.36
C PHE A 87 11.29 9.84 8.04
N ASN A 88 11.16 8.78 8.83
CA ASN A 88 12.33 8.08 9.39
C ASN A 88 13.25 7.52 8.29
N ARG A 89 12.68 6.94 7.23
CA ARG A 89 13.46 6.47 6.07
C ARG A 89 14.06 7.63 5.29
N TYR A 90 13.31 8.70 5.12
CA TYR A 90 13.76 9.90 4.44
C TYR A 90 15.03 10.48 5.08
N ASP A 91 15.03 10.65 6.40
CA ASP A 91 16.18 11.18 7.14
C ASP A 91 17.41 10.26 7.04
N LEU A 92 17.20 8.95 7.13
CA LEU A 92 18.26 7.96 6.95
C LEU A 92 18.87 8.03 5.55
N GLY A 93 18.04 8.12 4.51
CA GLY A 93 18.52 8.23 3.13
C GLY A 93 19.31 9.52 2.90
N LYS A 94 18.87 10.64 3.49
CA LYS A 94 19.59 11.91 3.45
C LYS A 94 20.98 11.81 4.08
N ILE A 95 21.08 11.14 5.23
CA ILE A 95 22.37 10.89 5.91
C ILE A 95 23.29 10.05 5.02
N LEU A 96 22.77 8.99 4.40
CA LEU A 96 23.55 8.12 3.51
C LEU A 96 24.07 8.87 2.29
N ILE A 97 23.22 9.67 1.64
CA ILE A 97 23.61 10.52 0.51
C ILE A 97 24.72 11.49 0.88
N ARG A 98 24.61 12.17 2.04
CA ARG A 98 25.67 13.08 2.55
C ARG A 98 27.00 12.38 2.81
N GLN A 99 26.97 11.08 3.07
CA GLN A 99 28.17 10.26 3.26
C GLN A 99 28.69 9.67 1.94
N GLY A 100 28.10 9.99 0.78
CA GLY A 100 28.41 9.39 -0.51
C GLY A 100 27.98 7.92 -0.64
N LYS A 101 27.12 7.42 0.26
CA LYS A 101 26.66 6.02 0.29
C LYS A 101 25.40 5.85 -0.56
N CYS A 102 25.53 6.04 -1.87
CA CYS A 102 24.40 6.02 -2.81
C CYS A 102 23.74 4.63 -2.92
N GLU A 103 24.52 3.55 -2.92
CA GLU A 103 23.97 2.18 -3.00
C GLU A 103 23.11 1.80 -1.78
N PRO A 104 23.56 2.01 -0.53
CA PRO A 104 22.68 1.89 0.64
C PRO A 104 21.46 2.81 0.59
N ALA A 105 21.59 4.05 0.08
CA ALA A 105 20.47 4.98 -0.05
C ALA A 105 19.41 4.47 -1.06
N ARG A 106 19.81 3.70 -2.08
CA ARG A 106 18.88 3.05 -3.02
C ARG A 106 17.93 2.06 -2.33
N LEU A 107 18.42 1.32 -1.34
CA LEU A 107 17.58 0.44 -0.52
C LEU A 107 16.56 1.22 0.32
N ILE A 108 16.96 2.38 0.85
CA ILE A 108 16.06 3.27 1.59
C ILE A 108 14.97 3.83 0.67
N LYS A 109 15.34 4.23 -0.54
CA LYS A 109 14.40 4.65 -1.58
C LYS A 109 13.35 3.57 -1.86
N ASP A 110 13.77 2.31 -2.01
CA ASP A 110 12.83 1.19 -2.22
C ASP A 110 11.87 0.98 -1.03
N GLN A 111 12.35 1.23 0.20
CA GLN A 111 11.50 1.19 1.40
C GLN A 111 10.47 2.32 1.42
N ILE A 112 10.88 3.57 1.09
CA ILE A 112 9.95 4.71 0.99
C ILE A 112 8.87 4.43 -0.04
N VAL A 113 9.27 4.00 -1.25
CA VAL A 113 8.31 3.69 -2.32
C VAL A 113 7.33 2.60 -1.90
N ARG A 114 7.80 1.57 -1.20
CA ARG A 114 6.93 0.52 -0.66
C ARG A 114 5.92 1.06 0.33
N LEU A 115 6.37 1.87 1.29
CA LEU A 115 5.50 2.51 2.28
C LEU A 115 4.43 3.39 1.63
N MET A 116 4.79 4.12 0.56
CA MET A 116 3.82 4.94 -0.18
C MET A 116 2.64 4.16 -0.78
N TYR A 117 2.77 2.85 -1.03
CA TYR A 117 1.67 2.02 -1.51
C TYR A 117 0.64 1.66 -0.42
N ILE A 118 1.00 1.74 0.87
CA ILE A 118 0.09 1.39 1.97
C ILE A 118 -1.21 2.20 1.91
N PRO A 119 -1.20 3.55 1.82
CA PRO A 119 -2.44 4.33 1.69
C PRO A 119 -3.25 3.99 0.44
N LEU A 120 -2.63 3.51 -0.65
CA LEU A 120 -3.35 3.10 -1.86
C LEU A 120 -4.09 1.78 -1.63
N ILE A 121 -3.43 0.80 -0.99
CA ILE A 121 -4.04 -0.48 -0.60
C ILE A 121 -5.20 -0.24 0.37
N GLN A 122 -4.99 0.61 1.38
CA GLN A 122 -6.02 0.99 2.34
C GLN A 122 -7.21 1.68 1.67
N SER A 123 -6.95 2.52 0.66
CA SER A 123 -8.02 3.16 -0.12
C SER A 123 -8.84 2.14 -0.90
N ILE A 124 -8.19 1.17 -1.56
CA ILE A 124 -8.88 0.10 -2.28
C ILE A 124 -9.75 -0.72 -1.33
N LEU A 125 -9.22 -1.10 -0.16
CA LEU A 125 -9.95 -1.86 0.85
C LEU A 125 -11.19 -1.09 1.33
N ASN A 126 -11.03 0.19 1.69
CA ASN A 126 -12.13 1.03 2.13
C ASN A 126 -13.19 1.20 1.04
N SER A 127 -12.81 1.56 -0.18
CA SER A 127 -13.77 1.79 -1.26
C SER A 127 -14.49 0.49 -1.67
N ALA A 128 -13.81 -0.66 -1.64
CA ALA A 128 -14.45 -1.95 -1.88
C ALA A 128 -15.53 -2.28 -0.83
N TYR A 129 -15.28 -1.96 0.44
CA TYR A 129 -16.28 -2.12 1.51
C TYR A 129 -17.46 -1.19 1.32
N VAL A 130 -17.19 0.10 1.04
CA VAL A 130 -18.24 1.10 0.79
C VAL A 130 -19.14 0.64 -0.36
N ILE A 131 -18.58 0.16 -1.47
CA ILE A 131 -19.38 -0.32 -2.62
C ILE A 131 -20.14 -1.61 -2.27
N GLY A 132 -19.45 -2.61 -1.73
CA GLY A 132 -19.99 -3.97 -1.57
C GLY A 132 -20.93 -4.16 -0.37
N GLU A 133 -20.71 -3.43 0.73
CA GLU A 133 -21.41 -3.64 2.00
C GLU A 133 -22.26 -2.43 2.41
N GLN A 134 -21.96 -1.23 1.90
CA GLN A 134 -22.71 0.01 2.20
C GLN A 134 -23.46 0.59 0.99
N MET A 135 -23.51 -0.14 -0.13
CA MET A 135 -24.18 0.29 -1.38
C MET A 135 -23.64 1.62 -1.93
N GLY A 136 -22.34 1.88 -1.77
CA GLY A 136 -21.68 3.06 -2.28
C GLY A 136 -21.83 3.24 -3.80
N GLU A 137 -22.05 4.49 -4.20
CA GLU A 137 -22.36 4.86 -5.57
C GLU A 137 -21.12 5.26 -6.39
N GLU A 138 -21.29 6.14 -7.37
CA GLU A 138 -20.31 6.44 -8.43
C GLU A 138 -18.97 6.96 -7.89
N GLU A 139 -18.98 7.80 -6.86
CA GLU A 139 -17.75 8.35 -6.26
C GLU A 139 -16.82 7.25 -5.74
N ALA A 140 -17.37 6.31 -4.95
CA ALA A 140 -16.59 5.20 -4.41
C ALA A 140 -16.07 4.28 -5.53
N LYS A 141 -16.87 4.05 -6.58
CA LYS A 141 -16.47 3.24 -7.75
C LYS A 141 -15.32 3.89 -8.54
N VAL A 142 -15.40 5.20 -8.78
CA VAL A 142 -14.32 5.94 -9.47
C VAL A 142 -13.05 5.94 -8.65
N GLU A 143 -13.15 6.16 -7.34
CA GLU A 143 -12.02 6.10 -6.44
C GLU A 143 -11.37 4.71 -6.44
N ALA A 144 -12.17 3.65 -6.27
CA ALA A 144 -11.71 2.27 -6.29
C ALA A 144 -11.01 1.91 -7.60
N ALA A 145 -11.62 2.24 -8.75
CA ALA A 145 -11.05 1.98 -10.07
C ALA A 145 -9.71 2.71 -10.26
N THR A 146 -9.63 3.97 -9.79
CA THR A 146 -8.44 4.81 -9.90
C THR A 146 -7.27 4.23 -9.10
N PHE A 147 -7.49 3.87 -7.84
CA PHE A 147 -6.44 3.28 -7.01
C PHE A 147 -6.08 1.85 -7.43
N ALA A 148 -7.07 1.04 -7.84
CA ALA A 148 -6.82 -0.29 -8.37
C ALA A 148 -5.92 -0.19 -9.62
N ALA A 149 -6.24 0.68 -10.59
CA ALA A 149 -5.41 0.88 -11.77
C ALA A 149 -3.96 1.26 -11.45
N ALA A 150 -3.73 2.01 -10.37
CA ALA A 150 -2.39 2.42 -9.94
C ALA A 150 -1.53 1.26 -9.41
N ILE A 151 -2.13 0.25 -8.77
CA ILE A 151 -1.39 -0.84 -8.11
C ILE A 151 -1.50 -2.19 -8.83
N LEU A 152 -2.51 -2.38 -9.67
CA LEU A 152 -2.78 -3.64 -10.37
C LEU A 152 -1.57 -4.23 -11.10
N PRO A 153 -0.69 -3.46 -11.77
CA PRO A 153 0.53 -4.03 -12.36
C PRO A 153 1.46 -4.69 -11.35
N ARG A 154 1.58 -4.11 -10.14
CA ARG A 154 2.39 -4.68 -9.05
C ARG A 154 1.73 -5.90 -8.46
N ILE A 155 0.41 -5.85 -8.24
CA ILE A 155 -0.38 -6.99 -7.78
C ILE A 155 -0.26 -8.12 -8.79
N HIS A 156 -0.41 -7.88 -10.09
CA HIS A 156 -0.29 -8.88 -11.13
C HIS A 156 1.12 -9.51 -11.16
N ASN A 157 2.17 -8.72 -10.92
CA ASN A 157 3.52 -9.25 -10.77
C ASN A 157 3.68 -10.14 -9.52
N CYS A 158 2.84 -9.98 -8.50
CA CYS A 158 2.80 -10.77 -7.27
C CYS A 158 1.80 -11.94 -7.27
N ASN A 159 0.68 -11.81 -7.99
CA ASN A 159 -0.33 -12.83 -8.22
C ASN A 159 -1.28 -12.32 -9.32
N GLU A 160 -1.26 -12.97 -10.49
CA GLU A 160 -2.12 -12.63 -11.63
C GLU A 160 -3.61 -12.81 -11.29
N ALA A 161 -3.98 -13.87 -10.56
CA ALA A 161 -5.36 -14.13 -10.19
C ALA A 161 -5.90 -13.04 -9.24
N SER A 162 -5.12 -12.64 -8.24
CA SER A 162 -5.50 -11.56 -7.32
C SER A 162 -5.72 -10.25 -8.06
N ALA A 163 -4.87 -9.94 -9.05
CA ALA A 163 -5.06 -8.76 -9.89
C ALA A 163 -6.36 -8.82 -10.70
N SER A 164 -6.68 -9.98 -11.30
CA SER A 164 -7.94 -10.16 -12.03
C SER A 164 -9.16 -10.10 -11.12
N ILE A 165 -9.10 -10.65 -9.91
CA ILE A 165 -10.18 -10.55 -8.91
C ILE A 165 -10.44 -9.07 -8.59
N ILE A 166 -9.39 -8.30 -8.28
CA ILE A 166 -9.51 -6.88 -7.94
C ILE A 166 -10.05 -6.08 -9.13
N TYR A 167 -9.54 -6.32 -10.35
CA TYR A 167 -10.00 -5.63 -11.56
C TYR A 167 -11.48 -5.92 -11.85
N ASN A 168 -11.92 -7.17 -11.75
CA ASN A 168 -13.31 -7.53 -12.04
C ASN A 168 -14.30 -6.97 -11.00
N ASN A 169 -13.86 -6.75 -9.76
CA ASN A 169 -14.69 -6.19 -8.70
C ASN A 169 -14.71 -4.65 -8.67
N LEU A 170 -13.62 -3.99 -9.07
CA LEU A 170 -13.43 -2.55 -8.85
C LEU A 170 -13.13 -1.75 -10.13
N GLY A 171 -12.95 -2.42 -11.26
CA GLY A 171 -12.72 -1.77 -12.55
C GLY A 171 -13.94 -0.98 -13.01
N ILE A 172 -13.71 -0.02 -13.92
CA ILE A 172 -14.80 0.75 -14.54
C ILE A 172 -15.76 -0.23 -15.23
N GLY A 173 -17.06 -0.13 -14.89
CA GLY A 173 -18.09 -1.02 -15.42
C GLY A 173 -18.32 -2.30 -14.61
N ALA A 174 -17.64 -2.48 -13.47
CA ALA A 174 -17.96 -3.58 -12.54
C ALA A 174 -19.42 -3.52 -12.11
N VAL A 175 -20.16 -4.62 -12.34
CA VAL A 175 -21.60 -4.72 -12.05
C VAL A 175 -21.85 -4.85 -10.55
N SER A 176 -20.98 -5.57 -9.84
CA SER A 176 -21.05 -5.81 -8.40
C SER A 176 -19.65 -5.98 -7.83
N THR A 177 -19.52 -5.71 -6.53
CA THR A 177 -18.26 -5.82 -5.80
C THR A 177 -18.44 -6.77 -4.63
N SER A 178 -17.63 -7.83 -4.58
CA SER A 178 -17.48 -8.67 -3.39
C SER A 178 -16.32 -8.15 -2.56
N PHE A 179 -16.62 -7.50 -1.43
CA PHE A 179 -15.60 -7.00 -0.52
C PHE A 179 -14.67 -8.12 -0.02
N SER A 180 -15.23 -9.27 0.36
CA SER A 180 -14.46 -10.43 0.83
C SER A 180 -13.46 -10.93 -0.20
N ASP A 181 -13.86 -11.01 -1.48
CA ASP A 181 -12.97 -11.48 -2.55
C ASP A 181 -11.85 -10.47 -2.82
N VAL A 182 -12.16 -9.18 -2.79
CA VAL A 182 -11.16 -8.11 -2.90
C VAL A 182 -10.17 -8.13 -1.74
N LYS A 183 -10.66 -8.25 -0.50
CA LYS A 183 -9.83 -8.31 0.72
C LYS A 183 -8.87 -9.48 0.64
N LEU A 184 -9.36 -10.70 0.39
CA LEU A 184 -8.52 -11.89 0.27
C LEU A 184 -7.50 -11.77 -0.89
N ALA A 185 -7.91 -11.22 -2.02
CA ALA A 185 -7.00 -10.97 -3.14
C ALA A 185 -5.89 -9.99 -2.78
N LEU A 186 -6.18 -8.89 -2.06
CA LEU A 186 -5.17 -7.97 -1.57
C LEU A 186 -4.21 -8.67 -0.59
N GLU A 187 -4.75 -9.32 0.44
CA GLU A 187 -4.00 -9.96 1.52
C GLU A 187 -3.01 -11.03 1.03
N SER A 188 -3.43 -11.82 0.04
CA SER A 188 -2.56 -12.83 -0.61
C SER A 188 -1.30 -12.24 -1.27
N THR A 189 -1.25 -10.92 -1.50
CA THR A 189 -0.10 -10.26 -2.14
C THR A 189 0.82 -9.50 -1.18
N TYR A 190 0.44 -9.35 0.09
CA TYR A 190 1.15 -8.49 1.05
C TYR A 190 2.62 -8.89 1.23
N GLN A 191 2.90 -10.20 1.36
CA GLN A 191 4.27 -10.69 1.48
C GLN A 191 5.14 -10.32 0.27
N CYS A 192 4.62 -10.45 -0.96
CA CYS A 192 5.33 -10.08 -2.18
C CYS A 192 5.51 -8.56 -2.32
N LEU A 193 4.50 -7.79 -1.93
CA LEU A 193 4.56 -6.33 -1.89
C LEU A 193 5.47 -5.81 -0.76
N GLY A 194 5.79 -6.66 0.22
CA GLY A 194 6.67 -6.38 1.35
C GLY A 194 6.02 -5.54 2.44
N VAL A 195 4.69 -5.60 2.56
CA VAL A 195 3.88 -4.97 3.61
C VAL A 195 3.26 -6.05 4.49
N THR A 196 2.86 -5.70 5.70
CA THR A 196 2.22 -6.61 6.65
C THR A 196 0.73 -6.32 6.80
N CYS A 197 0.02 -7.25 7.45
CA CYS A 197 -1.38 -7.08 7.81
C CYS A 197 -1.56 -5.85 8.73
N ASP A 198 -0.64 -5.65 9.67
CA ASP A 198 -0.65 -4.54 10.62
C ASP A 198 -0.37 -3.20 9.93
N ASP A 199 0.44 -3.19 8.87
CA ASP A 199 0.67 -1.97 8.07
C ASP A 199 -0.61 -1.51 7.35
N ILE A 200 -1.49 -2.45 6.94
CA ILE A 200 -2.73 -2.12 6.24
C ILE A 200 -3.89 -1.89 7.21
N GLY A 201 -4.01 -2.70 8.26
CA GLY A 201 -5.06 -2.62 9.27
C GLY A 201 -6.39 -3.24 8.85
N GLY A 202 -7.45 -2.88 9.58
CA GLY A 202 -8.83 -3.33 9.34
C GLY A 202 -9.80 -2.15 9.46
N LEU A 203 -10.94 -2.19 8.77
CA LEU A 203 -11.84 -1.04 8.73
C LEU A 203 -12.55 -0.84 10.07
N TRP A 204 -12.42 0.34 10.66
CA TRP A 204 -12.84 0.66 12.01
C TRP A 204 -14.21 1.33 12.07
N ASP A 205 -15.07 0.83 12.94
CA ASP A 205 -16.34 1.44 13.32
C ASP A 205 -16.15 2.30 14.57
N TYR A 206 -16.30 3.63 14.42
CA TYR A 206 -16.15 4.56 15.53
C TYR A 206 -17.34 4.56 16.49
N GLU A 207 -18.53 4.18 16.02
CA GLU A 207 -19.74 4.15 16.85
C GLU A 207 -19.68 2.96 17.82
N ASN A 208 -19.37 1.79 17.26
CA ASN A 208 -19.33 0.53 18.01
C ASN A 208 -17.97 0.23 18.64
N ARG A 209 -16.91 0.96 18.26
CA ARG A 209 -15.52 0.76 18.70
C ARG A 209 -15.03 -0.66 18.44
N GLU A 210 -15.32 -1.16 17.24
CA GLU A 210 -14.91 -2.47 16.77
C GLU A 210 -14.54 -2.40 15.27
N PHE A 211 -14.04 -3.49 14.71
CA PHE A 211 -13.88 -3.56 13.26
C PHE A 211 -15.23 -3.82 12.59
N LEU A 212 -15.46 -3.15 11.46
CA LEU A 212 -16.61 -3.41 10.61
C LEU A 212 -16.66 -4.90 10.21
N SER A 213 -17.86 -5.46 10.11
CA SER A 213 -18.06 -6.87 9.78
C SER A 213 -17.28 -7.28 8.54
N LYS A 214 -16.59 -8.43 8.59
CA LYS A 214 -15.71 -8.96 7.52
C LYS A 214 -14.44 -8.14 7.25
N ALA A 215 -14.26 -6.98 7.89
CA ALA A 215 -13.19 -6.03 7.62
C ALA A 215 -12.16 -5.92 8.75
N SER A 216 -12.07 -6.95 9.60
CA SER A 216 -11.00 -7.15 10.57
C SER A 216 -9.62 -7.24 9.90
N LEU A 217 -8.56 -7.14 10.71
CA LEU A 217 -7.19 -7.40 10.27
C LEU A 217 -7.08 -8.78 9.62
N CYS A 218 -6.13 -8.92 8.70
CA CYS A 218 -5.89 -10.20 8.03
C CYS A 218 -5.57 -11.29 9.06
N GLY A 219 -6.11 -12.48 8.87
CA GLY A 219 -5.93 -13.61 9.79
C GLY A 219 -6.77 -13.54 11.07
N MET A 220 -7.50 -12.45 11.33
CA MET A 220 -8.55 -12.41 12.35
C MET A 220 -9.90 -12.72 11.70
N THR A 221 -10.38 -13.95 11.85
CA THR A 221 -11.76 -14.31 11.50
C THR A 221 -12.66 -14.18 12.72
N ASP A 222 -13.92 -13.76 12.52
CA ASP A 222 -14.97 -13.72 13.56
C ASP A 222 -15.32 -15.10 14.15
N ASN A 223 -14.66 -16.17 13.69
CA ASN A 223 -14.68 -17.51 14.25
C ASN A 223 -13.33 -18.20 14.02
N GLU A 224 -12.86 -18.91 15.03
CA GLU A 224 -11.56 -19.55 15.15
C GLU A 224 -11.16 -20.42 13.94
N ASN A 225 -9.85 -20.41 13.65
CA ASN A 225 -9.10 -21.22 12.69
C ASN A 225 -9.03 -20.71 11.24
N THR A 226 -8.13 -19.76 11.01
CA THR A 226 -7.46 -19.71 9.72
C THR A 226 -5.98 -19.41 9.91
N GLU A 227 -5.12 -20.37 9.56
CA GLU A 227 -3.72 -20.08 9.24
C GLU A 227 -3.71 -18.90 8.24
N MET A 228 -2.73 -18.02 8.39
CA MET A 228 -2.45 -16.92 7.46
C MET A 228 -2.36 -17.48 6.04
N LEU A 229 -3.46 -17.48 5.30
CA LEU A 229 -3.54 -18.00 3.96
C LEU A 229 -2.79 -17.03 3.05
N CYS A 230 -1.56 -17.41 2.70
CA CYS A 230 -0.79 -16.73 1.66
C CYS A 230 -1.43 -16.89 0.26
N ASP A 231 -2.53 -17.64 0.14
CA ASP A 231 -3.18 -17.98 -1.13
C ASP A 231 -4.68 -17.70 -1.11
N VAL A 232 -5.21 -17.26 -2.26
CA VAL A 232 -6.65 -17.07 -2.47
C VAL A 232 -7.36 -18.44 -2.47
N PRO A 233 -8.47 -18.62 -1.73
CA PRO A 233 -9.22 -19.87 -1.71
C PRO A 233 -9.63 -20.37 -3.10
N GLN A 234 -9.53 -21.70 -3.32
CA GLN A 234 -9.80 -22.31 -4.63
C GLN A 234 -11.19 -22.01 -5.19
N GLN A 235 -12.22 -21.93 -4.33
CA GLN A 235 -13.58 -21.58 -4.73
C GLN A 235 -13.66 -20.16 -5.33
N ILE A 236 -12.88 -19.23 -4.80
CA ILE A 236 -12.77 -17.87 -5.33
C ILE A 236 -12.00 -17.92 -6.66
N LEU A 237 -10.89 -18.65 -6.73
CA LEU A 237 -10.14 -18.80 -7.99
C LEU A 237 -11.03 -19.33 -9.13
N GLU A 238 -11.83 -20.37 -8.87
CA GLU A 238 -12.75 -20.95 -9.85
C GLU A 238 -13.85 -19.96 -10.28
N LYS A 239 -14.40 -19.18 -9.34
CA LYS A 239 -15.37 -18.11 -9.62
C LYS A 239 -14.83 -17.10 -10.64
N TYR A 240 -13.52 -16.84 -10.64
CA TYR A 240 -12.86 -15.90 -11.56
C TYR A 240 -12.11 -16.60 -12.73
N GLY A 241 -12.33 -17.89 -12.95
CA GLY A 241 -11.78 -18.63 -14.10
C GLY A 241 -10.31 -19.05 -13.96
N PHE A 242 -9.78 -19.08 -12.73
CA PHE A 242 -8.42 -19.54 -12.42
C PHE A 242 -8.41 -20.98 -11.87
N SER A 243 -7.29 -21.69 -12.08
CA SER A 243 -7.00 -22.97 -11.45
C SER A 243 -5.59 -22.94 -10.85
N VAL A 244 -5.38 -23.66 -9.73
CA VAL A 244 -4.12 -23.69 -8.95
C VAL A 244 -2.86 -23.91 -9.82
N GLN A 245 -2.99 -24.61 -10.95
CA GLN A 245 -1.86 -24.98 -11.79
C GLN A 245 -1.14 -23.78 -12.47
N ARG A 246 -1.80 -22.61 -12.63
CA ARG A 246 -1.19 -21.42 -13.27
C ARG A 246 -0.50 -20.47 -12.31
N ALA A 247 -1.03 -20.26 -11.10
CA ALA A 247 -0.47 -19.30 -10.14
C ALA A 247 0.87 -19.78 -9.54
N ASP A 248 1.02 -21.09 -9.36
CA ASP A 248 2.03 -21.68 -8.48
C ASP A 248 3.43 -21.83 -9.15
N LYS A 249 3.48 -21.92 -10.48
CA LYS A 249 4.72 -22.24 -11.22
C LYS A 249 5.73 -21.10 -11.23
N LYS A 250 5.30 -19.84 -11.06
CA LYS A 250 6.19 -18.67 -11.10
C LYS A 250 6.83 -18.38 -9.72
N TYR A 251 6.07 -18.52 -8.63
CA TYR A 251 6.53 -18.18 -7.27
C TYR A 251 7.37 -19.28 -6.62
N LYS A 252 7.03 -20.58 -6.80
CA LYS A 252 7.87 -21.69 -6.32
C LYS A 252 9.30 -21.66 -6.90
N ASN A 253 9.44 -21.18 -8.13
CA ASN A 253 10.74 -21.04 -8.77
C ASN A 253 11.54 -19.82 -8.25
N LEU A 254 10.88 -18.71 -7.89
CA LEU A 254 11.53 -17.54 -7.30
C LEU A 254 11.98 -17.77 -5.84
N ALA A 255 11.18 -18.48 -5.04
CA ALA A 255 11.53 -18.88 -3.68
C ALA A 255 12.74 -19.84 -3.66
N LYS A 256 12.76 -20.83 -4.57
CA LYS A 256 13.92 -21.72 -4.76
C LYS A 256 15.17 -20.98 -5.22
N LYS A 257 15.02 -19.96 -6.08
CA LYS A 257 16.14 -19.15 -6.55
C LYS A 257 16.73 -18.28 -5.44
N LYS A 258 15.93 -17.73 -4.52
CA LYS A 258 16.43 -16.95 -3.37
C LYS A 258 17.17 -17.80 -2.34
N MET A 259 16.78 -19.06 -2.13
CA MET A 259 17.51 -19.99 -1.25
C MET A 259 18.89 -20.40 -1.80
N SER A 260 19.14 -20.31 -3.11
CA SER A 260 20.43 -20.69 -3.69
C SER A 260 21.50 -19.58 -3.67
N TRP A 261 21.19 -18.39 -3.13
CA TRP A 261 22.18 -17.30 -2.94
C TRP A 261 22.65 -17.19 -1.48
N GLN A 262 22.22 -18.10 -0.60
CA GLN A 262 22.61 -18.16 0.82
C GLN A 262 23.44 -19.41 1.17
N THR A 263 23.96 -20.11 0.17
CA THR A 263 24.95 -21.19 0.29
C THR A 263 26.06 -20.95 -0.71
#